data_AF-A0A3N1H5L3-F1
#
_entry.id   AF-A0A3N1H5L3-F1
#
_cell.length_a   1.000
_cell.length_b   1.000
_cell.length_c   1.000
_cell.angle_alpha   90.00
_cell.angle_beta   90.00
_cell.angle_gamma   90.00
#
_symmetry.space_group_name_H-M   'P 1'
#
loop_
_entity.id
_entity.type
_entity.pdbx_description
1 polymer ?
#
loop_
_entity_poly.entity_id
_entity_poly.type
_entity_poly.pdbx_seq_one_letter_code
_entity_poly.pdbx_strand_id
1 'polypeptide(L)' 'MVDAFAQWWDGVELWLAQLAFPFQFALLMCVLLPLSLGVARLIDRLVDNASTRFNPVPKVGPAGDADQPREVDAGKPS' A
#
# COMPACT_ATOMS: atom_id res chain seq x y z
N MET A 1 30.07 -10.88 13.51
CA MET A 1 28.66 -11.23 13.20
C MET A 1 28.38 -11.00 11.72
N VAL A 2 28.70 -9.81 11.19
CA VAL A 2 28.66 -9.51 9.76
C VAL A 2 29.53 -10.49 8.94
N ASP A 3 30.69 -10.90 9.45
CA ASP A 3 31.59 -11.84 8.75
C ASP A 3 30.97 -13.23 8.55
N ALA A 4 30.20 -13.72 9.52
CA ALA A 4 29.50 -15.00 9.41
C ALA A 4 28.38 -14.94 8.37
N PHE A 5 27.69 -13.79 8.28
CA PHE A 5 26.70 -13.53 7.25
C PHE A 5 27.35 -13.42 5.85
N ALA A 6 28.47 -12.71 5.74
CA ALA A 6 29.22 -12.57 4.49
C ALA A 6 29.71 -13.92 3.96
N GLN A 7 30.23 -14.80 4.84
CA GLN A 7 30.67 -16.14 4.43
C GLN A 7 29.51 -17.05 4.00
N TRP A 8 28.35 -16.92 4.65
CA TRP A 8 27.15 -17.63 4.20
C TRP A 8 26.67 -17.12 2.84
N TRP A 9 26.67 -15.80 2.66
CA TRP A 9 26.30 -15.16 1.40
C TRP A 9 27.25 -15.54 0.26
N ASP A 10 28.55 -15.61 0.50
CA ASP A 10 29.55 -16.10 -0.47
C ASP A 10 29.20 -17.53 -0.96
N GLY A 11 28.77 -18.41 -0.06
CA GLY A 11 28.25 -19.73 -0.43
C GLY A 11 26.97 -19.67 -1.28
N VAL A 12 26.08 -18.72 -1.00
CA VAL A 12 24.88 -18.46 -1.82
C VAL A 12 25.26 -17.93 -3.20
N GLU A 13 26.24 -17.03 -3.29
CA GLU A 13 26.76 -16.51 -4.56
C GLU A 13 27.36 -17.63 -5.42
N LEU A 14 28.17 -18.51 -4.84
CA LEU A 14 28.72 -19.67 -5.53
C LEU A 14 27.64 -20.66 -5.97
N TRP A 15 26.61 -20.86 -5.15
CA TRP A 15 25.45 -21.67 -5.52
C TRP A 15 24.65 -21.03 -6.67
N LEU A 16 24.40 -19.73 -6.65
CA LEU A 16 23.71 -19.06 -7.75
C LEU A 16 24.54 -19.07 -9.04
N ALA A 17 25.86 -18.85 -8.94
CA ALA A 17 26.76 -18.78 -10.09
C ALA A 17 26.89 -20.10 -10.86
N GLN A 18 26.71 -21.25 -10.21
CA GLN A 18 26.73 -22.56 -10.85
C GLN A 18 25.40 -22.97 -11.50
N LEU A 19 24.29 -22.25 -11.24
CA LEU A 19 23.02 -22.54 -11.91
C LEU A 19 23.05 -22.09 -13.38
N ALA A 20 22.37 -22.85 -14.24
CA ALA A 20 22.14 -22.42 -15.61
C ALA A 20 21.25 -21.17 -15.66
N PHE A 21 21.50 -20.31 -16.65
CA PHE A 21 20.81 -19.03 -16.86
C PHE A 21 19.27 -19.06 -16.67
N PRO A 22 18.51 -20.03 -17.23
CA PRO A 22 17.05 -20.03 -17.05
C PRO A 22 16.62 -20.18 -15.58
N PHE A 23 17.38 -20.91 -14.76
CA PHE A 23 17.05 -21.05 -13.34
C PHE A 23 17.39 -19.80 -12.53
N GLN A 24 18.51 -19.12 -12.85
CA GLN A 24 18.83 -17.82 -12.23
C GLN A 24 17.73 -16.79 -12.50
N PHE A 25 17.27 -16.71 -13.76
CA PHE A 25 16.19 -15.82 -14.15
C PHE A 25 14.86 -16.18 -13.47
N ALA A 26 14.52 -17.47 -13.40
CA ALA A 26 13.34 -17.93 -12.69
C ALA A 26 13.38 -17.57 -11.20
N LEU A 27 14.52 -17.79 -10.51
CA LEU A 27 14.70 -17.39 -9.12
C LEU A 27 14.57 -15.88 -8.94
N LEU A 28 15.20 -15.10 -9.81
CA LEU A 28 15.09 -13.64 -9.77
C LEU A 28 13.64 -13.20 -9.96
N MET A 29 12.92 -13.78 -10.93
CA MET A 29 11.51 -13.46 -11.14
C MET A 29 10.65 -13.89 -9.93
N CYS A 30 10.88 -15.07 -9.38
CA CYS A 30 10.12 -15.61 -8.27
C CYS A 30 10.41 -14.94 -6.92
N VAL A 31 11.57 -14.32 -6.74
CA VAL A 31 11.97 -13.70 -5.46
C VAL A 31 11.92 -12.18 -5.55
N LEU A 32 12.49 -11.59 -6.60
CA LEU A 32 12.59 -10.14 -6.73
C LEU A 32 11.24 -9.48 -7.00
N LEU A 33 10.37 -10.08 -7.83
CA LEU A 33 9.04 -9.52 -8.06
C LEU A 33 8.20 -9.47 -6.77
N PRO A 34 8.01 -10.57 -6.02
CA PRO A 34 7.24 -10.50 -4.79
C PRO A 34 7.92 -9.65 -3.73
N LEU A 35 9.25 -9.62 -3.67
CA LEU A 35 9.96 -8.71 -2.77
C LEU A 35 9.66 -7.25 -3.11
N SER A 36 9.71 -6.88 -4.38
CA SER A 36 9.36 -5.54 -4.87
C SER A 36 7.91 -5.18 -4.56
N LEU A 37 6.96 -6.08 -4.86
CA LEU A 37 5.56 -5.91 -4.51
C LEU A 37 5.34 -5.80 -2.99
N GLY A 38 6.10 -6.55 -2.20
CA GLY A 38 6.10 -6.49 -0.75
C GLY A 38 6.55 -5.14 -0.23
N VAL A 39 7.66 -4.61 -0.76
CA VAL A 39 8.19 -3.29 -0.41
C VAL A 39 7.23 -2.18 -0.83
N ALA A 40 6.66 -2.25 -2.04
CA ALA A 40 5.65 -1.29 -2.49
C ALA A 40 4.45 -1.26 -1.53
N ARG A 41 3.90 -2.44 -1.19
CA ARG A 41 2.81 -2.53 -0.21
C ARG A 41 3.20 -2.07 1.19
N LEU A 42 4.45 -2.25 1.59
CA LEU A 42 4.94 -1.77 2.88
C LEU A 42 4.95 -0.24 2.90
N ILE A 43 5.42 0.38 1.82
CA ILE A 43 5.42 1.84 1.66
C ILE A 43 3.98 2.37 1.66
N ASP A 44 3.08 1.77 0.87
CA ASP A 44 1.67 2.17 0.84
C ASP A 44 1.04 2.13 2.24
N ARG A 45 1.27 1.03 2.99
CA ARG A 45 0.80 0.92 4.38
C ARG A 45 1.39 1.97 5.30
N LEU A 46 2.68 2.30 5.12
CA LEU A 46 3.36 3.32 5.92
C LEU A 46 2.75 4.70 5.66
N VAL A 47 2.46 5.00 4.39
CA VAL A 47 1.83 6.24 3.94
C VAL A 47 0.39 6.34 4.44
N ASP A 48 -0.39 5.26 4.37
CA ASP A 48 -1.77 5.23 4.86
C ASP A 48 -1.83 5.46 6.38
N ASN A 49 -0.94 4.79 7.12
CA ASN A 49 -0.82 4.93 8.57
C ASN A 49 -0.34 6.34 8.98
N ALA A 50 0.58 6.93 8.22
CA ALA A 50 1.00 8.31 8.44
C ALA A 50 -0.16 9.28 8.14
N SER A 51 -0.87 9.10 7.03
CA SER A 51 -1.98 9.98 6.62
C SER A 51 -3.15 9.94 7.60
N THR A 52 -3.51 8.77 8.13
CA THR A 52 -4.52 8.64 9.20
C THR A 52 -4.09 9.31 10.50
N ARG A 53 -2.78 9.33 10.79
CA ARG A 53 -2.25 10.02 11.97
C ARG A 53 -2.25 11.54 11.83
N PHE A 54 -2.07 12.06 10.61
CA PHE A 54 -1.96 13.49 10.36
C PHE A 54 -3.27 14.15 9.91
N ASN A 55 -4.27 13.41 9.43
CA ASN A 55 -5.54 13.97 8.99
C ASN A 55 -6.70 13.60 9.95
N PRO A 56 -6.99 14.42 10.98
CA PRO A 56 -8.28 14.34 11.64
C PRO A 56 -9.33 14.77 10.62
N VAL A 57 -10.03 13.79 10.02
CA VAL A 57 -11.09 14.01 9.04
C VAL A 57 -12.08 15.03 9.61
N PRO A 58 -12.21 16.24 9.02
CA PRO A 58 -13.28 17.14 9.39
C PRO A 58 -14.59 16.42 9.13
N LYS A 59 -15.39 16.20 10.17
CA LYS A 59 -16.71 15.60 10.03
C LYS A 59 -17.51 16.50 9.09
N VAL A 60 -17.72 16.07 7.85
CA VAL A 60 -18.77 16.64 7.02
C VAL A 60 -20.06 16.36 7.79
N GLY A 61 -20.62 17.41 8.39
CA GLY A 61 -21.88 17.34 9.10
C GLY A 61 -22.94 16.71 8.19
N PRO A 62 -23.87 15.92 8.75
CA PRO A 62 -24.84 15.18 7.95
C PRO A 62 -25.49 16.14 6.95
N ALA A 63 -25.41 15.79 5.67
CA ALA A 63 -26.10 16.47 4.58
C ALA A 63 -27.62 16.27 4.76
N GLY A 64 -28.19 17.02 5.71
CA GLY A 64 -29.56 16.82 6.18
C GLY A 64 -30.34 18.10 6.44
N ASP A 65 -29.81 19.28 6.11
CA ASP A 65 -30.54 20.55 6.31
C ASP A 65 -30.59 21.46 5.06
N ALA A 66 -29.92 21.09 3.97
CA ALA A 66 -29.96 21.87 2.72
C ALA A 66 -30.97 21.33 1.69
N ASP A 67 -31.61 20.19 1.96
CA ASP A 67 -32.60 19.55 1.09
C ASP A 67 -33.96 19.42 1.80
N GLN A 68 -34.37 20.46 2.54
CA GLN A 68 -35.80 20.63 2.80
C GLN A 68 -36.39 21.39 1.61
N PRO A 69 -37.08 20.73 0.66
CA PRO A 69 -37.84 21.42 -0.36
C PRO A 69 -38.83 22.34 0.37
N ARG A 70 -38.70 23.64 0.13
CA ARG A 70 -39.57 24.68 0.66
C ARG A 70 -41.01 24.31 0.29
N GLU A 71 -41.75 23.73 1.24
CA GLU A 71 -43.17 23.46 1.10
C GLU A 71 -43.85 24.81 0.86
N VAL A 72 -44.23 25.03 -0.40
CA VAL A 72 -44.98 26.20 -0.81
C VAL A 72 -46.41 25.99 -0.32
N ASP A 73 -46.74 26.67 0.78
CA ASP A 73 -48.08 26.74 1.36
C ASP A 73 -49.06 27.30 0.31
N ALA A 74 -49.70 26.38 -0.43
CA ALA A 74 -50.74 26.67 -1.40
C ALA A 74 -52.09 26.85 -0.68
N GLY A 75 -52.10 27.69 0.35
CA GLY A 75 -53.13 27.70 1.38
C GLY A 75 -53.64 29.09 1.74
N LYS A 76 -53.90 29.98 0.78
CA LYS A 76 -54.80 31.12 1.05
C LYS A 76 -55.53 31.66 -0.19
N PRO A 77 -56.83 31.36 -0.36
CA PRO A 77 -57.68 32.15 -1.23
C PRO A 77 -58.01 33.48 -0.54
N SER A 78 -57.83 34.59 -1.27
CA SER A 78 -58.32 35.92 -0.90
C SER A 78 -59.60 36.25 -1.65
#